data_AF-A0A3M9M9P9-F1
#
_entry.id   AF-A0A3M9M9P9-F1
#
_cell.length_a   1.000
_cell.length_b   1.000
_cell.length_c   1.000
_cell.angle_alpha   90.00
_cell.angle_beta   90.00
_cell.angle_gamma   90.00
#
_symmetry.space_group_name_H-M   'P 1'
#
loop_
_entity.id
_entity.type
_entity.pdbx_description
1 polymer ?
#
loop_
_entity_poly.entity_id
_entity_poly.type
_entity_poly.pdbx_seq_one_letter_code
_entity_poly.pdbx_strand_id
1 'polypeptide(L)' 'MANRLAHATSPYLLQHQDNPVDWWEWGPEALDEAARRDVPILLSVGYAACHWCQWRAKKRSHRSRSGDV' A
#
# COMPACT_ATOMS: atom_id res chain seq x y z
N MET A 1 -3.59 -12.03 -3.92
CA MET A 1 -3.18 -11.30 -5.13
C MET A 1 -2.07 -10.38 -4.66
N ALA A 2 -0.82 -10.68 -5.00
CA ALA A 2 0.31 -9.88 -4.55
C ALA A 2 0.46 -8.64 -5.43
N ASN A 3 0.59 -7.46 -4.82
CA ASN A 3 0.94 -6.22 -5.51
C ASN A 3 2.47 -6.13 -5.72
N ARG A 4 2.92 -5.05 -6.36
CA ARG A 4 4.32 -4.84 -6.74
C ARG A 4 5.30 -4.84 -5.55
N LEU A 5 4.82 -4.57 -4.34
CA LEU A 5 5.66 -4.57 -3.13
C LEU A 5 6.20 -5.95 -2.76
N ALA A 6 5.72 -7.04 -3.38
CA ALA A 6 6.31 -8.37 -3.22
C ALA A 6 7.78 -8.46 -3.65
N HIS A 7 8.27 -7.49 -4.44
CA HIS A 7 9.66 -7.39 -4.88
C HIS A 7 10.49 -6.37 -4.08
N ALA A 8 9.89 -5.71 -3.09
CA ALA A 8 10.57 -4.71 -2.28
C ALA A 8 11.62 -5.35 -1.37
N THR A 9 12.72 -4.63 -1.10
CA THR A 9 13.74 -5.07 -0.14
C THR A 9 13.40 -4.71 1.30
N SER A 10 12.55 -3.70 1.49
CA SER A 10 12.16 -3.22 2.81
C SER A 10 11.18 -4.17 3.49
N PRO A 11 11.48 -4.68 4.70
CA PRO A 11 10.55 -5.51 5.46
C PRO A 11 9.21 -4.82 5.74
N TYR A 12 9.20 -3.49 5.85
CA TYR A 12 7.96 -2.73 6.05
C TYR A 12 7.05 -2.76 4.81
N LEU A 13 7.63 -2.66 3.62
CA LEU A 13 6.86 -2.69 2.36
C LEU A 13 6.34 -4.10 2.07
N LEU A 14 7.14 -5.14 2.34
CA LEU A 14 6.73 -6.54 2.19
C LEU A 14 5.50 -6.90 3.04
N GLN A 15 5.35 -6.30 4.22
CA GLN A 15 4.13 -6.48 5.04
C GLN A 15 2.84 -6.00 4.35
N HIS A 16 2.94 -5.22 3.27
CA HIS A 16 1.81 -4.66 2.53
C HIS A 16 1.61 -5.34 1.16
N GLN A 17 2.38 -6.37 0.82
CA GLN A 17 2.37 -7.02 -0.50
C GLN A 17 1.02 -7.66 -0.86
N ASP A 18 0.27 -8.15 0.13
CA ASP A 18 -1.00 -8.84 -0.08
C ASP A 18 -2.22 -7.91 0.07
N ASN A 19 -2.00 -6.60 0.27
CA ASN A 19 -3.09 -5.64 0.33
C ASN A 19 -3.77 -5.50 -1.03
N PRO A 20 -5.09 -5.32 -1.07
CA PRO A 20 -5.85 -5.19 -2.32
C PRO A 20 -5.60 -3.87 -3.06
N VAL A 21 -4.97 -2.91 -2.40
CA VAL A 21 -4.51 -1.67 -3.05
C VAL A 21 -3.29 -2.00 -3.90
N ASP A 22 -3.32 -1.57 -5.14
CA ASP A 22 -2.22 -1.73 -6.08
C ASP A 22 -1.06 -0.77 -5.75
N TRP A 23 -0.32 -1.07 -4.69
CA TRP A 23 0.77 -0.24 -4.21
C TRP A 23 1.97 -0.26 -5.17
N TRP A 24 2.62 0.89 -5.29
CA TRP A 24 3.87 1.11 -5.99
C TRP A 24 4.92 1.57 -4.99
N GLU A 25 6.19 1.20 -5.21
CA GLU A 25 7.30 1.88 -4.56
C GLU A 25 7.40 3.31 -5.09
N TRP A 26 7.95 4.21 -4.28
CA TRP A 26 8.17 5.58 -4.69
C TRP A 26 9.29 5.64 -5.73
N GLY A 27 8.99 6.12 -6.93
CA GLY A 27 9.94 6.20 -8.03
C GLY A 27 9.35 6.85 -9.28
N PRO A 28 10.18 7.11 -10.30
CA PRO A 28 9.74 7.72 -11.56
C PRO A 28 8.57 6.97 -12.22
N GLU A 29 8.58 5.64 -12.18
CA GLU A 29 7.56 4.80 -12.82
C GLU A 29 6.17 5.03 -12.24
N ALA A 30 6.07 5.27 -10.93
CA ALA A 30 4.81 5.58 -10.26
C ALA A 30 4.31 6.99 -10.60
N LEU A 31 5.23 7.95 -10.78
CA LEU A 31 4.91 9.33 -11.16
C LEU A 31 4.45 9.40 -12.63
N ASP A 32 5.17 8.71 -13.53
CA ASP A 32 4.84 8.64 -14.96
C ASP A 32 3.49 7.98 -15.18
N GLU A 33 3.17 6.92 -14.43
CA GLU A 33 1.88 6.25 -14.53
C GLU A 33 0.72 7.13 -14.04
N ALA A 34 0.94 7.88 -12.95
CA ALA A 34 -0.06 8.84 -12.45
C ALA A 34 -0.31 9.97 -13.45
N ALA A 35 0.75 10.50 -14.07
CA ALA A 35 0.65 11.52 -15.11
C ALA A 35 -0.04 10.99 -16.38
N ARG A 36 0.32 9.78 -16.83
CA ARG A 36 -0.29 9.11 -18.00
C ARG A 36 -1.79 8.89 -17.80
N ARG A 37 -2.21 8.56 -16.57
CA ARG A 37 -3.61 8.31 -16.22
C ARG A 37 -4.40 9.56 -15.82
N ASP A 38 -3.72 10.69 -15.65
CA ASP A 38 -4.30 11.94 -15.14
C ASP A 38 -5.06 11.73 -13.82
N VAL A 39 -4.41 11.06 -12.85
CA VAL A 39 -4.99 10.79 -11.53
C VAL A 39 -4.06 11.25 -10.41
N PRO A 40 -4.61 11.69 -9.26
CA PRO A 40 -3.80 12.10 -8.12
C PRO A 40 -3.08 10.90 -7.47
N ILE A 41 -1.96 11.19 -6.81
CA ILE A 41 -1.18 10.19 -6.06
C ILE A 41 -1.59 10.20 -4.60
N LEU A 42 -1.96 9.02 -4.08
CA LEU A 42 -2.07 8.80 -2.63
C LEU A 42 -0.70 8.34 -2.09
N LEU A 43 0.06 9.27 -1.52
CA LEU A 43 1.33 8.95 -0.87
C LEU A 43 1.13 8.50 0.57
N SER A 44 1.56 7.29 0.90
CA SER A 44 1.56 6.73 2.25
C SER A 44 2.98 6.43 2.70
N VAL A 45 3.44 7.08 3.77
CA VAL A 45 4.80 6.92 4.31
C VAL A 45 4.75 6.31 5.71
N GLY A 46 5.67 5.39 5.98
CA GLY A 46 5.79 4.74 7.28
C GLY A 46 7.09 3.94 7.40
N TYR A 47 7.29 3.29 8.55
CA TYR A 47 8.47 2.48 8.84
C TYR A 47 8.12 1.35 9.82
N ALA A 48 8.95 0.30 9.86
CA ALA A 48 8.65 -0.93 10.59
C ALA A 48 8.40 -0.74 12.09
N ALA A 49 9.14 0.15 12.76
CA ALA A 49 9.01 0.41 14.19
C ALA A 49 7.93 1.45 14.55
N CYS A 50 7.19 1.97 13.57
CA CYS A 50 6.16 2.98 13.81
C CYS A 50 4.93 2.35 14.46
N HIS A 51 4.72 2.64 15.76
CA HIS A 51 3.58 2.13 16.54
C HIS A 51 2.22 2.36 15.85
N TRP A 52 1.99 3.57 15.35
CA TRP A 52 0.73 3.92 14.69
C TRP A 52 0.58 3.32 13.29
N CYS A 53 1.68 3.10 12.57
CA CYS A 53 1.66 2.54 11.22
C CYS A 53 1.24 1.07 11.26
N GLN A 54 1.76 0.31 12.23
CA GLN A 54 1.39 -1.10 12.44
C GLN A 54 -0.10 -1.25 12.77
N TRP A 55 -0.64 -0.37 13.62
CA TRP A 55 -2.04 -0.42 14.01
C TRP A 55 -3.00 -0.09 12.85
N ARG A 56 -2.63 0.86 11.97
CA ARG A 56 -3.45 1.23 10.80
C ARG A 56 -3.47 0.17 9.70
N ALA A 57 -2.36 -0.55 9.48
CA ALA A 57 -2.30 -1.63 8.49
C ALA A 57 -3.28 -2.77 8.82
N LYS A 58 -3.35 -3.15 10.10
CA LYS A 58 -4.21 -4.26 10.57
C LYS A 58 -5.72 -3.98 10.42
N LYS A 59 -6.17 -2.72 10.49
CA LYS A 59 -7.60 -2.37 10.41
C LYS A 59 -8.17 -2.26 8.99
N ARG A 60 -7.36 -2.12 7.94
CA ARG A 60 -7.88 -2.12 6.54
C ARG A 60 -8.29 -3.51 6.07
N SER A 61 -7.71 -4.58 6.62
CA SER A 61 -8.07 -5.97 6.31
C SER A 61 -9.46 -6.38 6.82
N HIS A 62 -9.94 -5.79 7.92
CA HIS A 62 -11.24 -6.16 8.50
C HIS A 62 -12.45 -5.41 7.90
N ARG A 63 -12.26 -4.38 7.07
CA ARG A 63 -13.35 -3.59 6.48
C ARG A 63 -13.67 -3.97 5.03
N SER A 64 -13.33 -5.18 4.58
CA SER A 64 -13.88 -5.75 3.34
C SER A 64 -14.78 -6.97 3.58
N ARG A 65 -15.14 -7.26 4.84
CA ARG A 65 -15.92 -8.46 5.21
C ARG A 65 -17.22 -8.17 5.96
N SER A 66 -17.63 -6.91 6.04
CA SER A 66 -18.94 -6.51 6.59
C SER A 66 -19.76 -5.91 5.47
N GLY A 67 -20.26 -6.78 4.60
CA GLY A 67 -21.43 -6.54 3.78
C GLY A 67 -22.64 -7.15 4.48
N ASP A 68 -22.95 -6.68 5.69
CA ASP A 68 -24.19 -6.99 6.39
C ASP A 68 -24.88 -5.68 6.78
N VAL A 69 -26.07 -5.52 6.17
CA VAL A 69 -27.06 -4.42 6.16
C VAL A 69 -26.79 -3.27 5.19
#